data_AF-A0A2V5NMF0-F1
#
_entry.id   AF-A0A2V5NMF0-F1
#
_cell.length_a   1.000
_cell.length_b   1.000
_cell.length_c   1.000
_cell.angle_alpha   90.00
_cell.angle_beta   90.00
_cell.angle_gamma   90.00
#
_symmetry.space_group_name_H-M   'P 1'
#
loop_
_entity.id
_entity.type
_entity.pdbx_description
1 polymer ?
#
loop_
_entity_poly.entity_id
_entity_poly.type
_entity_poly.pdbx_seq_one_letter_code
_entity_poly.pdbx_strand_id
1 'polypeptide(L)' 'MPHERVTLSAKVREYFAEIGRRGGSAGRRELTRQQAKLMVAIREAKRTARKEGKPPPKLTRQHRAILRQRR' A
#
# COMPACT_ATOMS: atom_id res chain seq x y z
N MET A 1 -7.76 9.95 -32.83
CA MET A 1 -8.90 9.27 -32.19
C MET A 1 -9.49 10.19 -31.13
N PRO A 2 -10.63 10.87 -31.38
CA PRO A 2 -11.29 11.65 -30.34
C PRO A 2 -11.88 10.67 -29.32
N HIS A 3 -11.54 10.86 -28.04
CA HIS A 3 -12.11 10.10 -26.93
C HIS A 3 -13.49 10.68 -26.63
N GLU A 4 -14.54 9.86 -26.77
CA GLU A 4 -15.90 10.23 -26.36
C GLU A 4 -15.91 10.62 -24.88
N ARG A 5 -16.51 11.79 -24.59
CA ARG A 5 -16.69 12.25 -23.21
C ARG A 5 -17.86 11.49 -22.60
N VAL A 6 -17.56 10.40 -21.89
CA VAL A 6 -18.57 9.64 -21.15
C VAL A 6 -18.99 10.41 -19.90
N THR A 7 -20.23 10.88 -19.85
CA THR A 7 -20.81 11.49 -18.65
C THR A 7 -21.26 10.41 -17.67
N LEU A 8 -20.50 10.21 -16.60
CA LEU A 8 -20.87 9.28 -15.52
C LEU A 8 -22.16 9.73 -14.82
N SER A 9 -23.09 8.80 -14.62
CA SER A 9 -24.32 9.05 -13.86
C SER A 9 -24.03 9.33 -12.39
N ALA A 10 -24.93 10.05 -11.71
CA ALA A 10 -24.77 10.44 -10.31
C ALA A 10 -24.53 9.23 -9.38
N LYS A 11 -25.24 8.12 -9.60
CA LYS A 11 -25.09 6.88 -8.84
C LYS A 11 -23.70 6.26 -8.98
N VAL A 12 -23.12 6.30 -10.19
CA VAL A 12 -21.77 5.77 -10.44
C VAL A 12 -20.71 6.63 -9.75
N ARG A 13 -20.87 7.96 -9.77
CA ARG A 13 -19.97 8.88 -9.04
C ARG A 13 -20.03 8.65 -7.54
N GLU A 14 -21.22 8.45 -6.99
CA GLU A 14 -21.42 8.18 -5.56
C GLU A 14 -20.81 6.84 -5.15
N TYR A 15 -21.01 5.79 -5.95
CA TYR A 15 -20.37 4.49 -5.75
C TYR A 15 -18.84 4.59 -5.78
N PHE A 16 -18.25 5.33 -6.73
CA PHE A 16 -16.81 5.56 -6.79
C PHE A 16 -16.29 6.37 -5.59
N ALA A 17 -17.03 7.37 -5.14
CA ALA A 17 -16.70 8.10 -3.93
C ALA A 17 -16.76 7.20 -2.69
N GLU A 18 -17.75 6.30 -2.61
CA GLU A 18 -17.91 5.36 -1.52
C GLU A 18 -16.78 4.33 -1.47
N ILE A 19 -16.46 3.66 -2.58
CA ILE A 19 -15.34 2.72 -2.62
C ILE A 19 -14.00 3.44 -2.44
N GLY A 20 -13.87 4.69 -2.90
CA GLY A 20 -12.71 5.54 -2.64
C GLY A 20 -12.57 5.90 -1.16
N ARG A 21 -13.68 6.19 -0.47
CA ARG A 21 -13.71 6.40 0.99
C ARG A 21 -13.41 5.11 1.75
N ARG A 22 -13.97 3.96 1.34
CA ARG A 22 -13.71 2.64 1.96
C ARG A 22 -12.26 2.21 1.73
N GLY A 23 -11.75 2.33 0.50
CA GLY A 23 -10.37 2.04 0.12
C GLY A 23 -9.37 3.03 0.70
N GLY A 24 -9.76 4.30 0.85
CA GLY A 24 -9.01 5.33 1.57
C GLY A 24 -9.07 5.16 3.09
N SER A 25 -10.11 4.53 3.64
CA SER A 25 -10.20 4.21 5.08
C SER A 25 -9.46 2.92 5.42
N ALA A 26 -9.51 1.91 4.55
CA ALA A 26 -8.63 0.74 4.59
C ALA A 26 -7.16 1.12 4.24
N GLY A 27 -6.99 2.21 3.47
CA GLY A 27 -5.73 2.78 3.02
C GLY A 27 -5.12 3.81 3.98
N ARG A 28 -5.92 4.40 4.90
CA ARG A 28 -5.48 5.00 6.17
C ARG A 28 -4.99 3.88 7.09
N ARG A 29 -4.03 3.12 6.58
CA ARG A 29 -3.19 2.23 7.36
C ARG A 29 -2.70 3.05 8.53
N GLU A 30 -3.05 2.60 9.72
CA GLU A 30 -2.58 3.00 11.04
C GLU A 30 -1.06 2.79 11.16
N LEU A 31 -0.30 3.19 10.15
CA LEU A 31 1.10 2.89 10.05
C LEU A 31 1.85 3.96 10.83
N THR A 32 2.41 3.59 11.98
CA THR A 32 3.31 4.46 12.72
C THR A 32 4.51 4.80 11.85
N ARG A 33 5.17 5.92 12.12
CA ARG A 33 6.38 6.33 11.38
C ARG A 33 7.46 5.23 11.37
N GLN A 34 7.55 4.45 12.45
CA GLN A 34 8.46 3.32 12.56
C GLN A 34 8.10 2.18 11.60
N GLN A 35 6.81 1.84 11.51
CA GLN A 35 6.34 0.83 10.56
C GLN A 35 6.57 1.27 9.11
N ALA A 36 6.37 2.55 8.80
CA ALA A 36 6.58 3.08 7.45
C ALA A 36 8.04 2.96 7.03
N LYS A 37 8.97 3.38 7.90
CA LYS A 37 10.41 3.23 7.69
C LYS A 37 10.81 1.76 7.49
N LEU A 38 10.28 0.86 8.33
CA LEU A 38 10.57 -0.56 8.24
C LEU A 38 10.06 -1.17 6.92
N MET A 39 8.87 -0.80 6.45
CA MET A 39 8.34 -1.27 5.17
C MET A 39 9.21 -0.82 3.99
N VAL A 40 9.73 0.40 4.02
CA VAL A 40 10.65 0.92 2.98
C VAL A 40 11.95 0.13 2.99
N ALA A 41 12.58 -0.05 4.16
CA ALA A 41 13.82 -0.83 4.28
C ALA A 41 13.67 -2.26 3.74
N ILE A 42 12.54 -2.93 4.04
CA ILE A 42 12.26 -4.28 3.51
C ILE A 42 12.10 -4.25 1.98
N ARG A 43 11.46 -3.23 1.41
CA ARG A 43 11.29 -3.10 -0.06
C ARG A 43 12.63 -2.89 -0.75
N GLU A 44 13.48 -2.02 -0.21
CA GLU A 44 14.80 -1.75 -0.75
C GLU A 44 15.68 -2.99 -0.70
N ALA A 45 15.71 -3.68 0.44
CA ALA A 45 16.46 -4.92 0.60
C ALA A 45 15.96 -6.05 -0.33
N LYS A 46 14.64 -6.11 -0.60
CA LYS A 46 14.09 -7.03 -1.62
C LYS A 46 14.50 -6.61 -3.04
N ARG A 47 14.54 -5.31 -3.32
CA ARG A 47 14.93 -4.78 -4.63
C ARG A 47 16.39 -5.05 -4.93
N THR A 48 17.28 -4.87 -3.95
CA THR A 48 18.71 -5.20 -4.10
C THR A 48 18.92 -6.70 -4.26
N ALA A 49 18.30 -7.54 -3.42
CA ALA A 49 18.37 -8.99 -3.57
C ALA A 49 17.91 -9.47 -4.95
N ARG A 50 16.80 -8.91 -5.47
CA ARG A 50 16.31 -9.21 -6.82
C ARG A 50 17.30 -8.77 -7.91
N LYS A 51 17.94 -7.61 -7.78
CA LYS A 51 18.97 -7.15 -8.71
C LYS A 51 20.19 -8.07 -8.71
N GLU A 52 20.55 -8.60 -7.54
CA GLU A 52 21.69 -9.50 -7.35
C GLU A 52 21.35 -10.98 -7.64
N GLY A 53 20.12 -11.30 -8.04
CA GLY A 53 19.67 -12.68 -8.27
C GLY A 53 19.58 -13.52 -6.99
N LYS A 54 19.57 -12.89 -5.82
CA LYS A 54 19.53 -13.54 -4.50
C LYS A 54 18.09 -13.69 -4.00
N PRO A 55 17.81 -14.69 -3.15
CA PRO A 55 16.50 -14.82 -2.51
C PRO A 55 16.20 -13.60 -1.63
N PRO A 56 14.90 -13.23 -1.48
CA PRO A 56 14.52 -12.06 -0.71
C PRO A 56 14.89 -12.21 0.77
N PRO A 57 15.26 -11.12 1.46
CA PRO A 57 15.60 -11.16 2.88
C PRO A 57 14.39 -11.57 3.73
N LYS A 58 14.63 -12.46 4.71
CA LYS A 58 13.61 -12.92 5.65
C LYS A 58 13.36 -11.83 6.71
N LEU A 59 12.09 -11.60 7.05
CA LEU A 59 11.74 -10.69 8.14
C LEU A 59 12.07 -11.33 9.49
N THR A 60 12.76 -10.59 10.36
CA THR A 60 13.04 -10.99 11.73
C THR A 60 11.78 -10.93 12.59
N ARG A 61 11.82 -11.56 13.78
CA ARG A 61 10.74 -11.49 14.77
C ARG A 61 10.43 -10.06 15.21
N GLN A 62 11.47 -9.22 15.33
CA GLN A 62 11.35 -7.80 15.67
C GLN A 62 10.62 -7.01 14.57
N HIS A 63 10.94 -7.25 13.29
CA HIS A 63 10.24 -6.61 12.19
C HIS A 63 8.74 -6.95 12.20
N ARG A 64 8.41 -8.21 12.49
CA ARG A 64 7.01 -8.66 12.61
C ARG A 64 6.30 -8.01 13.80
N ALA A 65 6.98 -7.83 14.92
CA ALA A 65 6.42 -7.17 16.09
C ALA A 65 6.10 -5.70 15.79
N ILE A 66 7.02 -4.97 15.14
CA ILE A 66 6.81 -3.57 14.74
C ILE A 66 5.62 -3.47 13.78
N LEU A 67 5.53 -4.32 12.76
CA LEU A 67 4.42 -4.32 11.79
C LEU A 67 3.06 -4.73 12.40
N ARG A 68 3.05 -5.41 13.55
CA ARG A 68 1.84 -5.87 14.23
C ARG A 68 1.29 -4.87 15.25
N GLN A 69 2.09 -3.88 15.66
CA GLN A 69 1.63 -2.85 16.57
C GLN A 69 0.47 -2.08 15.92
N ARG A 70 -0.69 -2.07 16.56
CA ARG A 70 -1.76 -1.15 16.18
C ARG A 70 -1.53 0.18 16.91
N ARG A 71 -1.98 1.27 16.30
CA ARG A 71 -1.84 2.61 16.87
C ARG A 71 -2.82 2.82 18.01
#